data_AF-A0A1M3P531-F1
#
_entry.id   AF-A0A1M3P531-F1
#
_cell.length_a   1.000
_cell.length_b   1.000
_cell.length_c   1.000
_cell.angle_alpha   90.00
_cell.angle_beta   90.00
_cell.angle_gamma   90.00
#
_symmetry.space_group_name_H-M   'P 1'
#
loop_
_entity.id
_entity.type
_entity.pdbx_description
1 polymer ?
#
loop_
_entity_poly.entity_id
_entity_poly.type
_entity_poly.pdbx_seq_one_letter_code
_entity_poly.pdbx_strand_id
1 'polypeptide(L)'
;MTPPISFEAGGPASRTLVKQRPRKGGHAFFRKRGLAVLLMSVTALGGCAHNFIPPDINYDSAEPATLTADPPAPVKIVELPKPLPLPGQLKPLPSGKPSPEVADPHVRVDQANAAARIQPVRAGFINAVQVYPFTGGALYQVYTAPGEITDVALQEGEQLVGSGPVAAGDTVRWIIGDTESGAGATKKIHILVKPTRAELVTNLIINTDRRTYLLELRSTEKTYMASVSWQYPEDQLIALRRQNQEAQAAAPIAAGIDLAAINFRYAIQGDNPAWRPLRAFDDGSKVYIEFPSGIRQGEMPPLFVIGLAGGSELVNYRVSRNYYIVDRLFGAAELRLGDKDSERRVRIVRTDGRPRS
;
A
#
# COMPACT_ATOMS: atom_id res chain seq x y z
N MET A 1 27.92 -56.36 -3.87
CA MET A 1 26.93 -55.51 -4.56
C MET A 1 27.13 -54.08 -4.09
N THR A 2 27.51 -53.20 -5.03
CA THR A 2 27.44 -51.72 -4.99
C THR A 2 27.91 -50.95 -3.73
N PRO A 3 29.03 -50.19 -3.83
CA PRO A 3 29.44 -49.18 -2.85
C PRO A 3 28.77 -47.80 -3.09
N PRO A 4 28.94 -46.82 -2.17
CA PRO A 4 28.13 -45.61 -2.09
C PRO A 4 28.68 -44.40 -2.86
N ILE A 5 27.78 -43.42 -2.93
CA ILE A 5 27.76 -42.13 -3.62
C ILE A 5 28.89 -41.19 -3.17
N SER A 6 29.56 -40.55 -4.14
CA SER A 6 30.43 -39.38 -3.95
C SER A 6 29.85 -38.18 -4.69
N PHE A 7 29.80 -37.05 -4.00
CA PHE A 7 29.50 -35.71 -4.53
C PHE A 7 30.67 -35.23 -5.40
N GLU A 8 30.41 -34.76 -6.63
CA GLU A 8 31.34 -33.88 -7.33
C GLU A 8 30.60 -32.77 -8.10
N ALA A 9 31.23 -31.61 -8.05
CA ALA A 9 30.72 -30.30 -8.40
C ALA A 9 30.74 -30.02 -9.92
N GLY A 10 29.87 -29.11 -10.34
CA GLY A 10 29.68 -28.67 -11.72
C GLY A 10 30.94 -28.10 -12.37
N GLY A 11 31.06 -28.37 -13.68
CA GLY A 11 32.25 -28.14 -14.49
C GLY A 11 32.49 -26.68 -14.92
N PRO A 12 33.71 -26.39 -15.41
CA PRO A 12 34.09 -25.08 -15.94
C PRO A 12 34.03 -24.99 -17.47
N ALA A 13 33.99 -23.73 -17.90
CA ALA A 13 33.84 -23.18 -19.24
C ALA A 13 34.80 -23.70 -20.32
N SER A 14 34.24 -23.89 -21.52
CA SER A 14 34.96 -24.16 -22.77
C SER A 14 35.76 -22.95 -23.25
N ARG A 15 37.09 -23.10 -23.32
CA ARG A 15 38.03 -22.24 -24.05
C ARG A 15 38.33 -22.86 -25.41
N THR A 16 37.99 -22.17 -26.49
CA THR A 16 38.35 -22.57 -27.86
C THR A 16 39.78 -22.14 -28.16
N LEU A 17 40.65 -23.14 -28.39
CA LEU A 17 42.03 -22.97 -28.88
C LEU A 17 42.02 -22.60 -30.36
N VAL A 18 42.75 -21.53 -30.73
CA VAL A 18 43.22 -21.30 -32.10
C VAL A 18 44.74 -21.38 -32.11
N LYS A 19 45.23 -22.26 -32.98
CA LYS A 19 46.62 -22.71 -33.14
C LYS A 19 47.41 -21.69 -33.98
N GLN A 20 48.38 -21.01 -33.37
CA GLN A 20 49.32 -20.14 -34.09
C GLN A 20 50.56 -20.93 -34.55
N ARG A 21 50.89 -20.82 -35.85
CA ARG A 21 52.19 -21.24 -36.42
C ARG A 21 53.19 -20.07 -36.32
N PRO A 22 54.48 -20.32 -36.05
CA PRO A 22 55.47 -19.24 -36.00
C PRO A 22 56.10 -19.03 -37.38
N ARG A 23 56.38 -17.77 -37.74
CA ARG A 23 57.35 -17.46 -38.80
C ARG A 23 58.29 -16.35 -38.32
N LYS A 24 59.58 -16.69 -38.41
CA LYS A 24 60.74 -15.89 -37.99
C LYS A 24 60.89 -14.60 -38.80
N GLY A 25 61.31 -13.54 -38.09
CA GLY A 25 62.54 -12.78 -38.39
C GLY A 25 62.51 -11.74 -39.51
N GLY A 26 62.74 -10.47 -39.14
CA GLY A 26 63.19 -9.42 -40.07
C GLY A 26 62.88 -8.00 -39.59
N HIS A 27 63.80 -7.38 -38.83
CA HIS A 27 63.97 -5.92 -38.78
C HIS A 27 64.59 -5.47 -40.13
N ALA A 28 64.44 -4.28 -40.70
CA ALA A 28 64.00 -2.94 -40.27
C ALA A 28 63.56 -2.15 -41.53
N PHE A 29 62.92 -1.00 -41.38
CA PHE A 29 63.34 0.32 -41.93
C PHE A 29 62.20 1.35 -41.87
N PHE A 30 62.42 2.36 -41.02
CA PHE A 30 62.06 3.78 -41.17
C PHE A 30 61.00 4.20 -42.22
N ARG A 31 59.94 4.90 -41.78
CA ARG A 31 59.55 6.20 -42.39
C ARG A 31 58.59 7.03 -41.51
N LYS A 32 59.12 8.17 -41.05
CA LYS A 32 58.47 9.23 -40.25
C LYS A 32 57.39 10.03 -41.02
N ARG A 33 56.30 9.40 -41.48
CA ARG A 33 55.20 10.15 -42.15
C ARG A 33 53.78 9.88 -41.63
N GLY A 34 53.61 9.09 -40.57
CA GLY A 34 52.28 8.81 -40.00
C GLY A 34 51.79 9.80 -38.93
N LEU A 35 52.68 10.62 -38.34
CA LEU A 35 52.31 11.43 -37.16
C LEU A 35 51.49 12.69 -37.51
N ALA A 36 51.63 13.23 -38.73
CA ALA A 36 50.91 14.43 -39.14
C ALA A 36 49.45 14.16 -39.55
N VAL A 37 49.11 12.94 -39.96
CA VAL A 37 47.73 12.57 -40.33
C VAL A 37 46.91 12.24 -39.09
N LEU A 38 47.52 11.71 -38.03
CA LEU A 38 46.82 11.40 -36.77
C LEU A 38 46.41 12.66 -35.98
N LEU A 39 47.11 13.79 -36.17
CA LEU A 39 46.83 15.07 -35.49
C LEU A 39 45.76 15.93 -36.19
N MET A 40 45.45 15.66 -37.47
CA MET A 40 44.35 16.31 -38.19
C MET A 40 42.99 15.61 -37.99
N SER A 41 42.97 14.45 -37.34
CA SER A 41 41.73 13.68 -37.09
C SER A 41 41.04 14.02 -35.77
N VAL A 42 41.65 14.83 -34.90
CA VAL A 42 41.12 15.10 -33.54
C VAL A 42 40.24 16.36 -33.49
N THR A 43 40.25 17.21 -34.52
CA THR A 43 39.42 18.43 -34.56
C THR A 43 38.01 18.22 -35.14
N ALA A 44 37.65 17.00 -35.55
CA ALA A 44 36.32 16.67 -36.09
C ALA A 44 35.36 16.03 -35.06
N LEU A 45 35.73 15.99 -33.78
CA LEU A 45 34.84 15.63 -32.67
C LEU A 45 34.59 16.86 -31.77
N GLY A 46 34.34 18.02 -32.38
CA GLY A 46 33.56 19.06 -31.72
C GLY A 46 32.11 18.59 -31.67
N GLY A 47 31.78 17.75 -30.68
CA GLY A 47 30.39 17.40 -30.40
C GLY A 47 29.64 18.70 -30.12
N CYS A 48 28.73 19.08 -31.02
CA CYS A 48 27.74 20.10 -30.74
C CYS A 48 26.98 19.64 -29.49
N ALA A 49 27.27 20.24 -28.34
CA ALA A 49 26.34 20.27 -27.22
C ALA A 49 25.14 21.11 -27.67
N HIS A 50 24.33 20.57 -28.57
CA HIS A 50 23.02 21.12 -28.86
C HIS A 50 22.20 20.87 -27.61
N ASN A 51 21.92 21.94 -26.86
CA ASN A 51 21.01 21.86 -25.72
C ASN A 51 19.72 21.20 -26.23
N PHE A 52 19.48 19.97 -25.82
CA PHE A 52 18.28 19.24 -26.19
C PHE A 52 17.12 19.91 -25.46
N ILE A 53 16.39 20.77 -26.17
CA ILE A 53 15.15 21.35 -25.69
C ILE A 53 14.06 20.30 -25.95
N PRO A 54 13.49 19.66 -24.91
CA PRO A 54 12.41 18.71 -25.11
C PRO A 54 11.20 19.41 -25.75
N PRO A 55 10.40 18.70 -26.56
CA PRO A 55 9.20 19.27 -27.17
C PRO A 55 8.17 19.66 -26.11
N ASP A 56 7.42 20.74 -26.36
CA ASP A 56 6.25 21.11 -25.56
C ASP A 56 5.19 20.00 -25.67
N ILE A 57 4.91 19.32 -24.55
CA ILE A 57 3.84 18.32 -24.44
C ILE A 57 2.57 18.99 -23.90
N ASN A 58 1.40 18.61 -24.41
CA ASN A 58 0.13 19.00 -23.80
C ASN A 58 -0.29 17.92 -22.79
N TYR A 59 -0.98 18.30 -21.72
CA TYR A 59 -1.46 17.33 -20.73
C TYR A 59 -2.66 16.56 -21.24
N ASP A 60 -2.76 15.28 -20.86
CA ASP A 60 -3.90 14.43 -21.20
C ASP A 60 -5.21 14.99 -20.59
N SER A 61 -6.22 15.17 -21.43
CA SER A 61 -7.59 15.46 -21.01
C SER A 61 -8.26 14.18 -20.52
N ALA A 62 -8.76 14.19 -19.29
CA ALA A 62 -9.47 13.04 -18.72
C ALA A 62 -10.77 12.77 -19.50
N GLU A 63 -11.03 11.50 -19.79
CA GLU A 63 -12.27 11.01 -20.39
C GLU A 63 -13.50 11.45 -19.57
N PRO A 64 -14.65 11.72 -20.22
CA PRO A 64 -15.86 12.18 -19.55
C PRO A 64 -16.36 11.16 -18.52
N ALA A 65 -16.74 11.66 -17.34
CA ALA A 65 -17.18 10.84 -16.22
C ALA A 65 -18.48 10.09 -16.54
N THR A 66 -18.47 8.78 -16.31
CA THR A 66 -19.67 7.95 -16.26
C THR A 66 -20.28 8.03 -14.86
N LEU A 67 -21.62 8.12 -14.77
CA LEU A 67 -22.33 8.08 -13.50
C LEU A 67 -22.12 6.70 -12.87
N THR A 68 -21.23 6.65 -11.88
CA THR A 68 -20.99 5.48 -11.03
C THR A 68 -21.73 5.72 -9.71
N ALA A 69 -22.25 4.65 -9.08
CA ALA A 69 -22.90 4.77 -7.79
C ALA A 69 -21.95 5.43 -6.77
N ASP A 70 -22.50 6.35 -5.96
CA ASP A 70 -21.71 7.04 -4.95
C ASP A 70 -21.09 6.03 -3.98
N PRO A 71 -19.79 6.15 -3.66
CA PRO A 71 -19.16 5.28 -2.70
C PRO A 71 -19.84 5.42 -1.34
N PRO A 72 -19.87 4.34 -0.53
CA PRO A 72 -20.51 4.38 0.77
C PRO A 72 -19.87 5.48 1.65
N ALA A 73 -20.73 6.21 2.37
CA ALA A 73 -20.31 7.33 3.20
C ALA A 73 -19.23 6.92 4.22
N PRO A 74 -18.33 7.86 4.60
CA PRO A 74 -17.28 7.56 5.57
C PRO A 74 -17.89 7.19 6.92
N VAL A 75 -17.43 6.09 7.50
CA VAL A 75 -17.84 5.63 8.82
C VAL A 75 -16.95 6.29 9.86
N LYS A 76 -17.55 6.92 10.88
CA LYS A 76 -16.79 7.50 11.99
C LYS A 76 -16.18 6.38 12.83
N ILE A 77 -14.89 6.14 12.65
CA ILE A 77 -14.10 5.27 13.54
C ILE A 77 -13.93 6.02 14.86
N VAL A 78 -14.73 5.66 15.87
CA VAL A 78 -14.57 6.19 17.22
C VAL A 78 -13.47 5.38 17.89
N GLU A 79 -12.24 5.91 17.88
CA GLU A 79 -11.19 5.37 18.72
C GLU A 79 -11.61 5.59 20.18
N LEU A 80 -11.67 4.51 20.98
CA LEU A 80 -11.85 4.66 22.42
C LEU A 80 -10.76 5.61 22.92
N PRO A 81 -11.11 6.70 23.63
CA PRO A 81 -10.12 7.65 24.10
C PRO A 81 -9.12 6.91 24.98
N LYS A 82 -7.87 6.81 24.52
CA LYS A 82 -6.79 6.28 25.34
C LYS A 82 -6.61 7.26 26.50
N PRO A 83 -6.91 6.88 27.76
CA PRO A 83 -6.73 7.78 28.87
C PRO A 83 -5.24 8.13 28.95
N LEU A 84 -4.92 9.38 28.65
CA LEU A 84 -3.59 9.91 28.92
C LEU A 84 -3.52 10.11 30.44
N PRO A 85 -2.55 9.48 31.13
CA PRO A 85 -2.40 9.70 32.55
C PRO A 85 -2.04 11.17 32.77
N LEU A 86 -2.84 11.86 33.58
CA LEU A 86 -2.50 13.22 34.00
C LEU A 86 -1.21 13.19 34.86
N PRO A 87 -0.45 14.30 34.91
CA PRO A 87 0.72 14.39 35.78
C PRO A 87 0.37 13.96 37.21
N GLY A 88 1.11 12.98 37.76
CA GLY A 88 0.87 12.43 39.11
C GLY A 88 -0.14 11.28 39.21
N GLN A 89 -0.79 10.86 38.11
CA GLN A 89 -1.68 9.67 38.08
C GLN A 89 -0.95 8.37 37.73
N LEU A 90 0.31 8.45 37.29
CA LEU A 90 1.13 7.27 37.04
C LEU A 90 1.46 6.61 38.38
N LYS A 91 0.98 5.38 38.59
CA LYS A 91 1.51 4.53 39.67
C LYS A 91 3.02 4.42 39.47
N PRO A 92 3.83 4.58 40.53
CA PRO A 92 5.26 4.32 40.43
C PRO A 92 5.45 2.91 39.86
N LEU A 93 6.28 2.81 38.81
CA LEU A 93 6.65 1.51 38.24
C LEU A 93 7.18 0.65 39.40
N PRO A 94 6.68 -0.58 39.58
CA PRO A 94 7.13 -1.44 40.66
C PRO A 94 8.64 -1.56 40.57
N SER A 95 9.34 -0.94 41.52
CA SER A 95 10.79 -0.84 41.58
C SER A 95 11.38 -2.11 42.18
N GLY A 96 10.85 -3.26 41.76
CA GLY A 96 11.30 -4.59 42.17
C GLY A 96 12.26 -5.14 41.13
N LYS A 97 13.28 -5.89 41.58
CA LYS A 97 14.01 -6.79 40.66
C LYS A 97 12.96 -7.64 39.92
N PRO A 98 13.08 -7.82 38.59
CA PRO A 98 12.17 -8.70 37.87
C PRO A 98 12.15 -10.05 38.60
N SER A 99 10.94 -10.60 38.78
CA SER A 99 10.80 -11.93 39.35
C SER A 99 11.75 -12.88 38.61
N PRO A 100 12.56 -13.68 39.33
CA PRO A 100 13.47 -14.60 38.69
C PRO A 100 12.73 -15.49 37.70
N GLU A 101 13.28 -15.64 36.51
CA GLU A 101 12.77 -16.59 35.53
C GLU A 101 12.80 -18.01 36.13
N VAL A 102 11.75 -18.80 35.87
CA VAL A 102 11.68 -20.18 36.35
C VAL A 102 12.86 -20.96 35.75
N ALA A 103 13.66 -21.60 36.61
CA ALA A 103 14.89 -22.27 36.17
C ALA A 103 14.64 -23.45 35.22
N ASP A 104 13.51 -24.15 35.35
CA ASP A 104 13.14 -25.29 34.51
C ASP A 104 12.51 -24.83 33.18
N PRO A 105 13.16 -25.10 32.03
CA PRO A 105 12.62 -24.77 30.71
C PRO A 105 11.27 -25.44 30.39
N HIS A 106 11.00 -26.64 30.91
CA HIS A 106 9.74 -27.34 30.65
C HIS A 106 8.56 -26.57 31.24
N VAL A 107 8.68 -26.17 32.50
CA VAL A 107 7.66 -25.38 33.20
C VAL A 107 7.41 -24.05 32.49
N ARG A 108 8.45 -23.42 31.95
CA ARG A 108 8.31 -22.18 31.17
C ARG A 108 7.49 -22.37 29.90
N VAL A 109 7.75 -23.45 29.15
CA VAL A 109 7.00 -23.78 27.93
C VAL A 109 5.54 -24.08 28.27
N ASP A 110 5.29 -24.86 29.32
CA ASP A 110 3.93 -25.18 29.76
C ASP A 110 3.15 -23.94 30.19
N GLN A 111 3.80 -23.03 30.93
CA GLN A 111 3.21 -21.74 31.33
C GLN A 111 2.92 -20.86 30.11
N ALA A 112 3.84 -20.78 29.15
CA ALA A 112 3.63 -20.01 27.93
C ALA A 112 2.45 -20.54 27.10
N ASN A 113 2.39 -21.86 26.89
CA ASN A 113 1.29 -22.51 26.18
C ASN A 113 -0.05 -22.33 26.93
N ALA A 114 -0.04 -22.45 28.25
CA ALA A 114 -1.23 -22.21 29.06
C ALA A 114 -1.72 -20.75 28.99
N ALA A 115 -0.80 -19.79 28.96
CA ALA A 115 -1.14 -18.36 28.81
C ALA A 115 -1.63 -18.01 27.40
N ALA A 116 -1.13 -18.69 26.36
CA ALA A 116 -1.56 -18.52 24.98
C ALA A 116 -2.88 -19.23 24.65
N ARG A 117 -3.37 -20.11 25.53
CA ARG A 117 -4.58 -20.92 25.29
C ARG A 117 -5.85 -20.09 25.40
N ILE A 118 -6.66 -20.15 24.35
CA ILE A 118 -7.99 -19.57 24.30
C ILE A 118 -9.02 -20.69 24.37
N GLN A 119 -9.81 -20.67 25.44
CA GLN A 119 -10.90 -21.63 25.66
C GLN A 119 -12.22 -21.10 25.07
N PRO A 120 -13.14 -22.00 24.65
CA PRO A 120 -14.46 -21.58 24.22
C PRO A 120 -15.20 -20.92 25.38
N VAL A 121 -15.85 -19.79 25.09
CA VAL A 121 -16.62 -19.02 26.06
C VAL A 121 -18.05 -18.85 25.56
N ARG A 122 -19.01 -18.81 26.47
CA ARG A 122 -20.44 -18.65 26.15
C ARG A 122 -20.71 -17.47 25.20
N ALA A 123 -20.06 -16.34 25.44
CA ALA A 123 -20.22 -15.13 24.63
C ALA A 123 -19.69 -15.26 23.19
N GLY A 124 -18.86 -16.28 22.91
CA GLY A 124 -18.32 -16.53 21.58
C GLY A 124 -19.20 -17.45 20.72
N PHE A 125 -20.29 -18.02 21.26
CA PHE A 125 -21.20 -18.83 20.45
C PHE A 125 -22.22 -17.96 19.71
N ILE A 126 -22.25 -18.09 18.38
CA ILE A 126 -23.34 -17.62 17.53
C ILE A 126 -24.03 -18.86 16.99
N ASN A 127 -25.24 -19.15 17.52
CA ASN A 127 -25.90 -20.45 17.33
C ASN A 127 -24.96 -21.60 17.75
N ALA A 128 -24.70 -22.56 16.86
CA ALA A 128 -23.82 -23.71 17.11
C ALA A 128 -22.34 -23.45 16.72
N VAL A 129 -22.00 -22.21 16.34
CA VAL A 129 -20.65 -21.83 15.89
C VAL A 129 -19.92 -21.13 17.02
N GLN A 130 -18.77 -21.66 17.43
CA GLN A 130 -17.85 -20.92 18.29
C GLN A 130 -17.01 -19.97 17.44
N VAL A 131 -17.09 -18.68 17.74
CA VAL A 131 -16.31 -17.63 17.12
C VAL A 131 -15.20 -17.20 18.08
N TYR A 132 -13.94 -17.35 17.67
CA TYR A 132 -12.78 -16.88 18.41
C TYR A 132 -12.28 -15.53 17.88
N PRO A 133 -11.83 -14.61 18.74
CA PRO A 133 -11.07 -13.46 18.28
C PRO A 133 -9.70 -13.93 17.81
N PHE A 134 -9.37 -13.72 16.54
CA PHE A 134 -8.07 -14.11 16.02
C PHE A 134 -6.95 -13.28 16.66
N THR A 135 -5.92 -13.96 17.15
CA THR A 135 -4.66 -13.42 17.63
C THR A 135 -3.53 -14.35 17.20
N GLY A 136 -2.46 -13.79 16.62
CA GLY A 136 -1.30 -14.58 16.19
C GLY A 136 -0.62 -15.26 17.37
N GLY A 137 -0.28 -16.55 17.23
CA GLY A 137 0.40 -17.33 18.26
C GLY A 137 -0.50 -17.86 19.40
N ALA A 138 -1.81 -17.59 19.36
CA ALA A 138 -2.76 -18.17 20.32
C ALA A 138 -3.03 -19.66 20.02
N LEU A 139 -3.29 -20.45 21.06
CA LEU A 139 -3.67 -21.85 20.98
C LEU A 139 -5.19 -21.98 21.17
N TYR A 140 -5.93 -22.24 20.09
CA TYR A 140 -7.39 -22.34 20.13
C TYR A 140 -7.83 -23.74 20.53
N GLN A 141 -8.51 -23.86 21.67
CA GLN A 141 -8.99 -25.14 22.13
C GLN A 141 -10.29 -25.54 21.40
N VAL A 142 -10.34 -26.75 20.86
CA VAL A 142 -11.50 -27.28 20.12
C VAL A 142 -11.90 -28.62 20.70
N TYR A 143 -13.17 -28.74 21.10
CA TYR A 143 -13.74 -29.98 21.61
C TYR A 143 -14.40 -30.76 20.49
N THR A 144 -14.04 -32.03 20.37
CA THR A 144 -14.57 -32.97 19.38
C THR A 144 -15.15 -34.19 20.10
N ALA A 145 -15.91 -35.02 19.40
CA ALA A 145 -16.40 -36.29 19.94
C ALA A 145 -16.41 -37.38 18.85
N PRO A 146 -16.18 -38.66 19.20
CA PRO A 146 -16.32 -39.75 18.24
C PRO A 146 -17.72 -39.82 17.65
N GLY A 147 -17.80 -40.07 16.33
CA GLY A 147 -19.07 -40.13 15.60
C GLY A 147 -19.57 -38.78 15.10
N GLU A 148 -19.06 -37.68 15.65
CA GLU A 148 -19.40 -36.32 15.26
C GLU A 148 -18.28 -35.68 14.44
N ILE A 149 -18.62 -34.79 13.50
CA ILE A 149 -17.65 -34.01 12.74
C ILE A 149 -17.67 -32.59 13.29
N THR A 150 -16.48 -32.09 13.65
CA THR A 150 -16.29 -30.67 13.97
C THR A 150 -15.77 -29.95 12.73
N ASP A 151 -16.52 -28.96 12.27
CA ASP A 151 -16.14 -28.08 11.18
C ASP A 151 -15.26 -26.93 11.68
N VAL A 152 -14.22 -26.58 10.93
CA VAL A 152 -13.35 -25.43 11.18
C VAL A 152 -13.39 -24.55 9.94
N ALA A 153 -14.18 -23.48 9.99
CA ALA A 153 -14.40 -22.56 8.90
C ALA A 153 -13.38 -21.42 8.92
N LEU A 154 -12.61 -21.30 7.82
CA LEU A 154 -11.63 -20.24 7.60
C LEU A 154 -12.29 -18.96 7.07
N GLN A 155 -11.52 -17.89 6.92
CA GLN A 155 -12.03 -16.62 6.39
C GLN A 155 -12.49 -16.77 4.94
N GLU A 156 -13.49 -15.98 4.54
CA GLU A 156 -13.86 -15.81 3.14
C GLU A 156 -12.67 -15.34 2.29
N GLY A 157 -12.41 -16.05 1.19
CA GLY A 157 -11.32 -15.79 0.27
C GLY A 157 -9.93 -16.16 0.78
N GLU A 158 -9.82 -16.87 1.90
CA GLU A 158 -8.55 -17.42 2.42
C GLU A 158 -8.29 -18.80 1.79
N GLN A 159 -7.03 -19.08 1.45
CA GLN A 159 -6.61 -20.28 0.74
C GLN A 159 -5.57 -21.06 1.53
N LEU A 160 -5.64 -22.39 1.48
CA LEU A 160 -4.58 -23.26 2.00
C LEU A 160 -3.34 -23.14 1.11
N VAL A 161 -2.15 -22.99 1.70
CA VAL A 161 -0.89 -22.80 0.95
C VAL A 161 0.22 -23.75 1.40
N GLY A 162 1.06 -24.13 0.45
CA GLY A 162 2.22 -25.00 0.68
C GLY A 162 1.92 -26.51 0.56
N SER A 163 2.95 -27.32 0.72
CA SER A 163 2.82 -28.79 0.77
C SER A 163 2.45 -29.22 2.19
N GLY A 164 1.25 -29.79 2.36
CA GLY A 164 0.73 -30.16 3.68
C GLY A 164 0.27 -28.94 4.50
N PRO A 165 -0.69 -28.14 3.99
CA PRO A 165 -1.18 -26.94 4.68
C PRO A 165 -1.87 -27.27 6.00
N VAL A 166 -2.31 -28.52 6.18
CA VAL A 166 -2.94 -29.01 7.40
C VAL A 166 -2.07 -30.13 7.98
N ALA A 167 -1.61 -29.95 9.22
CA ALA A 167 -0.75 -30.90 9.91
C ALA A 167 -1.27 -31.18 11.32
N ALA A 168 -1.37 -32.45 11.70
CA ALA A 168 -1.77 -32.86 13.04
C ALA A 168 -0.70 -33.72 13.71
N GLY A 169 -0.56 -33.60 15.03
CA GLY A 169 0.40 -34.40 15.80
C GLY A 169 0.05 -35.89 15.86
N ASP A 170 -1.23 -36.24 15.67
CA ASP A 170 -1.71 -37.62 15.66
C ASP A 170 -2.70 -37.81 14.52
N THR A 171 -2.22 -38.31 13.38
CA THR A 171 -3.04 -38.56 12.19
C THR A 171 -3.66 -39.96 12.14
N VAL A 172 -3.26 -40.86 13.04
CA VAL A 172 -3.78 -42.24 13.08
C VAL A 172 -5.14 -42.25 13.78
N ARG A 173 -5.27 -41.47 14.86
CA ARG A 173 -6.50 -41.43 15.67
C ARG A 173 -7.38 -40.23 15.35
N TRP A 174 -6.95 -39.36 14.44
CA TRP A 174 -7.71 -38.20 13.98
C TRP A 174 -7.86 -38.23 12.47
N ILE A 175 -9.11 -38.22 12.03
CA ILE A 175 -9.48 -38.15 10.63
C ILE A 175 -9.69 -36.67 10.32
N ILE A 176 -8.94 -36.17 9.34
CA ILE A 176 -8.97 -34.78 8.92
C ILE A 176 -9.23 -34.75 7.41
N GLY A 177 -10.12 -33.87 6.98
CA GLY A 177 -10.35 -33.59 5.58
C GLY A 177 -10.63 -32.10 5.38
N ASP A 178 -10.47 -31.63 4.15
CA ASP A 178 -10.82 -30.28 3.75
C ASP A 178 -11.97 -30.29 2.75
N THR A 179 -12.77 -29.23 2.77
CA THR A 179 -13.83 -28.98 1.79
C THR A 179 -14.01 -27.48 1.60
N GLU A 180 -14.82 -27.11 0.62
CA GLU A 180 -15.02 -25.72 0.22
C GLU A 180 -16.52 -25.43 0.13
N SER A 181 -16.91 -24.22 0.52
CA SER A 181 -18.26 -23.70 0.35
C SER A 181 -18.23 -22.32 -0.28
N GLY A 182 -19.35 -21.89 -0.89
CA GLY A 182 -19.42 -20.59 -1.59
C GLY A 182 -18.75 -20.60 -2.98
N ALA A 183 -18.75 -19.44 -3.65
CA ALA A 183 -18.21 -19.31 -5.00
C ALA A 183 -17.53 -17.94 -5.19
N GLY A 184 -16.48 -17.92 -6.01
CA GLY A 184 -15.72 -16.69 -6.31
C GLY A 184 -15.20 -16.03 -5.03
N ALA A 185 -15.58 -14.77 -4.81
CA ALA A 185 -15.11 -13.97 -3.67
C ALA A 185 -15.67 -14.42 -2.30
N THR A 186 -16.76 -15.21 -2.27
CA THR A 186 -17.37 -15.72 -1.03
C THR A 186 -16.95 -17.17 -0.72
N LYS A 187 -15.99 -17.71 -1.48
CA LYS A 187 -15.46 -19.05 -1.26
C LYS A 187 -14.82 -19.14 0.14
N LYS A 188 -15.17 -20.17 0.91
CA LYS A 188 -14.60 -20.50 2.22
C LYS A 188 -14.04 -21.90 2.21
N ILE A 189 -12.94 -22.09 2.92
CA ILE A 189 -12.37 -23.40 3.18
C ILE A 189 -12.80 -23.87 4.57
N HIS A 190 -13.12 -25.15 4.64
CA HIS A 190 -13.59 -25.85 5.83
C HIS A 190 -12.63 -27.01 6.12
N ILE A 191 -12.13 -27.11 7.35
CA ILE A 191 -11.37 -28.28 7.81
C ILE A 191 -12.27 -29.11 8.71
N LEU A 192 -12.57 -30.33 8.28
CA LEU A 192 -13.39 -31.30 8.98
C LEU A 192 -12.51 -32.18 9.86
N VAL A 193 -12.82 -32.22 11.15
CA VAL A 193 -12.04 -32.95 12.15
C VAL A 193 -12.93 -33.97 12.86
N LYS A 194 -12.48 -35.23 12.90
CA LYS A 194 -13.17 -36.31 13.61
C LYS A 194 -12.19 -37.22 14.36
N PRO A 195 -12.31 -37.36 15.69
CA PRO A 195 -11.50 -38.32 16.44
C PRO A 195 -12.06 -39.74 16.28
N THR A 196 -11.18 -40.73 16.42
CA THR A 196 -11.58 -42.15 16.42
C THR A 196 -11.98 -42.67 17.81
N ARG A 197 -11.57 -41.99 18.89
CA ARG A 197 -11.84 -42.34 20.30
C ARG A 197 -11.96 -41.09 21.17
N ALA A 198 -12.64 -41.23 22.31
CA ALA A 198 -12.68 -40.22 23.36
C ALA A 198 -11.33 -40.11 24.09
N GLU A 199 -11.16 -39.06 24.89
CA GLU A 199 -9.98 -38.83 25.74
C GLU A 199 -8.65 -38.75 24.96
N LEU A 200 -8.72 -38.17 23.75
CA LEU A 200 -7.56 -37.87 22.92
C LEU A 200 -7.24 -36.39 22.97
N VAL A 201 -5.95 -36.07 23.03
CA VAL A 201 -5.44 -34.70 22.90
C VAL A 201 -4.38 -34.69 21.82
N THR A 202 -4.50 -33.76 20.87
CA THR A 202 -3.48 -33.52 19.84
C THR A 202 -3.50 -32.07 19.41
N ASN A 203 -2.51 -31.64 18.64
CA ASN A 203 -2.49 -30.33 18.00
C ASN A 203 -2.83 -30.45 16.51
N LEU A 204 -3.38 -29.36 15.96
CA LEU A 204 -3.65 -29.19 14.54
C LEU A 204 -3.15 -27.81 14.10
N ILE A 205 -2.35 -27.77 13.04
CA ILE A 205 -1.80 -26.56 12.45
C ILE A 205 -2.38 -26.39 11.06
N ILE A 206 -2.89 -25.20 10.76
CA ILE A 206 -3.45 -24.85 9.46
C ILE A 206 -2.71 -23.63 8.92
N ASN A 207 -2.04 -23.78 7.78
CA ASN A 207 -1.31 -22.72 7.09
C ASN A 207 -2.10 -22.23 5.87
N THR A 208 -2.26 -20.92 5.79
CA THR A 208 -3.02 -20.24 4.72
C THR A 208 -2.21 -19.12 4.08
N ASP A 209 -2.74 -18.53 3.02
CA ASP A 209 -2.17 -17.36 2.35
C ASP A 209 -2.13 -16.11 3.23
N ARG A 210 -2.91 -16.06 4.33
CA ARG A 210 -2.99 -14.91 5.24
C ARG A 210 -2.37 -15.16 6.60
N ARG A 211 -2.55 -16.36 7.16
CA ARG A 211 -2.18 -16.66 8.56
C ARG A 211 -1.99 -18.14 8.86
N THR A 212 -1.48 -18.40 10.06
CA THR A 212 -1.36 -19.75 10.64
C THR A 212 -2.29 -19.88 11.85
N TYR A 213 -3.08 -20.95 11.88
CA TYR A 213 -3.93 -21.30 13.00
C TYR A 213 -3.31 -22.45 13.78
N LEU A 214 -3.26 -22.29 15.12
CA LEU A 214 -2.78 -23.31 16.05
C LEU A 214 -3.96 -23.78 16.91
N LEU A 215 -4.39 -25.02 16.71
CA LEU A 215 -5.52 -25.61 17.40
C LEU A 215 -5.04 -26.71 18.35
N GLU A 216 -5.65 -26.76 19.53
CA GLU A 216 -5.55 -27.88 20.46
C GLU A 216 -6.86 -28.65 20.43
N LEU A 217 -6.82 -29.85 19.85
CA LEU A 217 -7.99 -30.71 19.74
C LEU A 217 -8.11 -31.59 20.99
N ARG A 218 -9.31 -31.62 21.58
CA ARG A 218 -9.65 -32.49 22.70
C ARG A 218 -10.90 -33.29 22.39
N SER A 219 -10.74 -34.60 22.31
CA SER A 219 -11.86 -35.52 22.13
C SER A 219 -12.50 -35.84 23.48
N THR A 220 -13.82 -35.66 23.58
CA THR A 220 -14.63 -36.04 24.75
C THR A 220 -15.56 -37.21 24.39
N GLU A 221 -16.27 -37.77 25.36
CA GLU A 221 -17.21 -38.87 25.11
C GLU A 221 -18.39 -38.50 24.20
N LYS A 222 -18.97 -37.30 24.39
CA LYS A 222 -20.21 -36.88 23.70
C LYS A 222 -20.26 -35.40 23.34
N THR A 223 -19.49 -34.55 24.01
CA THR A 223 -19.56 -33.10 23.85
C THR A 223 -18.63 -32.67 22.74
N TYR A 224 -19.17 -32.02 21.71
CA TYR A 224 -18.39 -31.51 20.60
C TYR A 224 -18.84 -30.10 20.22
N MET A 225 -17.98 -29.43 19.48
CA MET A 225 -18.29 -28.17 18.82
C MET A 225 -18.68 -28.48 17.39
N ALA A 226 -19.86 -28.03 16.95
CA ALA A 226 -20.33 -28.29 15.59
C ALA A 226 -19.49 -27.53 14.56
N SER A 227 -19.19 -26.25 14.83
CA SER A 227 -18.32 -25.44 13.99
C SER A 227 -17.50 -24.44 14.80
N VAL A 228 -16.29 -24.16 14.31
CA VAL A 228 -15.36 -23.16 14.83
C VAL A 228 -15.01 -22.18 13.73
N SER A 229 -14.99 -20.90 14.04
CA SER A 229 -14.56 -19.84 13.13
C SER A 229 -13.87 -18.72 13.90
N TRP A 230 -13.33 -17.74 13.18
CA TRP A 230 -12.67 -16.60 13.79
C TRP A 230 -13.27 -15.27 13.33
N GLN A 231 -13.25 -14.29 14.24
CA GLN A 231 -13.39 -12.89 13.92
C GLN A 231 -12.00 -12.27 13.77
N TYR A 232 -11.85 -11.33 12.84
CA TYR A 232 -10.59 -10.68 12.49
C TYR A 232 -10.68 -9.17 12.71
N PRO A 233 -10.51 -8.68 13.96
CA PRO A 233 -10.70 -7.26 14.28
C PRO A 233 -9.74 -6.32 13.53
N GLU A 234 -8.50 -6.74 13.32
CA GLU A 234 -7.49 -5.93 12.61
C GLU A 234 -7.87 -5.74 11.13
N ASP A 235 -8.28 -6.83 10.46
CA ASP A 235 -8.75 -6.79 9.07
C ASP A 235 -9.95 -5.84 8.92
N GLN A 236 -10.90 -5.89 9.87
CA GLN A 236 -12.07 -5.02 9.89
C GLN A 236 -11.69 -3.53 10.00
N LEU A 237 -10.72 -3.19 10.86
CA LEU A 237 -10.25 -1.82 11.02
C LEU A 237 -9.52 -1.31 9.76
N ILE A 238 -8.71 -2.16 9.12
CA ILE A 238 -8.02 -1.82 7.88
C ILE A 238 -9.02 -1.58 6.76
N ALA A 239 -10.04 -2.44 6.63
CA ALA A 239 -11.10 -2.27 5.63
C ALA A 239 -11.86 -0.96 5.81
N LEU A 240 -12.24 -0.63 7.06
CA LEU A 240 -12.91 0.64 7.38
C LEU A 240 -12.03 1.85 7.07
N ARG A 241 -10.73 1.80 7.37
CA ARG A 241 -9.79 2.88 7.03
C ARG A 241 -9.66 3.08 5.52
N ARG A 242 -9.59 2.00 4.75
CA ARG A 242 -9.55 2.05 3.28
C ARG A 242 -10.83 2.67 2.70
N GLN A 243 -12.00 2.20 3.15
CA GLN A 243 -13.29 2.76 2.74
C GLN A 243 -13.37 4.26 3.02
N ASN A 244 -12.91 4.70 4.21
CA ASN A 244 -12.89 6.12 4.55
C ASN A 244 -11.95 6.93 3.64
N GLN A 245 -10.79 6.38 3.27
CA GLN A 245 -9.87 7.03 2.34
C GLN A 245 -10.48 7.16 0.94
N GLU A 246 -11.14 6.12 0.44
CA GLU A 246 -11.84 6.13 -0.85
C GLU A 246 -12.99 7.14 -0.85
N ALA A 247 -13.80 7.16 0.20
CA ALA A 247 -14.88 8.14 0.36
C ALA A 247 -14.35 9.58 0.46
N GLN A 248 -13.22 9.80 1.15
CA GLN A 248 -12.55 11.11 1.20
C GLN A 248 -11.97 11.53 -0.16
N ALA A 249 -11.39 10.60 -0.92
CA ALA A 249 -10.87 10.87 -2.26
C ALA A 249 -12.00 11.22 -3.25
N ALA A 250 -13.13 10.51 -3.13
CA ALA A 250 -14.32 10.74 -3.95
C ALA A 250 -15.10 11.99 -3.55
N ALA A 251 -14.93 12.50 -2.32
CA ALA A 251 -15.66 13.66 -1.82
C ALA A 251 -15.58 14.85 -2.79
N PRO A 252 -16.73 15.44 -3.18
CA PRO A 252 -16.74 16.55 -4.12
C PRO A 252 -16.02 17.77 -3.53
N ILE A 253 -15.18 18.43 -4.34
CA ILE A 253 -14.55 19.72 -4.00
C ILE A 253 -15.62 20.76 -3.61
N ALA A 254 -16.83 20.60 -4.16
CA ALA A 254 -17.98 21.47 -4.00
C ALA A 254 -18.73 21.34 -2.66
N ALA A 255 -18.18 20.65 -1.65
CA ALA A 255 -18.76 20.68 -0.31
C ALA A 255 -18.72 22.12 0.24
N GLY A 256 -19.83 22.86 0.06
CA GLY A 256 -19.99 24.25 0.48
C GLY A 256 -19.93 25.31 -0.65
N ILE A 257 -19.83 24.92 -1.93
CA ILE A 257 -19.95 25.89 -3.04
C ILE A 257 -21.43 26.00 -3.41
N ASP A 258 -22.05 27.15 -3.14
CA ASP A 258 -23.35 27.48 -3.69
C ASP A 258 -23.20 27.76 -5.20
N LEU A 259 -23.67 26.81 -6.02
CA LEU A 259 -23.62 26.91 -7.48
C LEU A 259 -24.35 28.16 -8.01
N ALA A 260 -25.32 28.70 -7.26
CA ALA A 260 -26.02 29.92 -7.62
C ALA A 260 -25.21 31.20 -7.34
N ALA A 261 -24.16 31.13 -6.53
CA ALA A 261 -23.32 32.27 -6.11
C ALA A 261 -21.98 32.37 -6.84
N ILE A 262 -21.74 31.54 -7.87
CA ILE A 262 -20.48 31.53 -8.63
C ILE A 262 -20.42 32.68 -9.64
N ASN A 263 -19.31 33.42 -9.61
CA ASN A 263 -19.03 34.55 -10.49
C ASN A 263 -17.90 34.22 -11.48
N PHE A 264 -18.21 34.25 -12.78
CA PHE A 264 -17.25 34.06 -13.88
C PHE A 264 -16.72 35.40 -14.39
N ARG A 265 -15.96 36.11 -13.55
CA ARG A 265 -15.48 37.47 -13.80
C ARG A 265 -13.97 37.59 -13.93
N TYR A 266 -13.28 36.49 -14.25
CA TYR A 266 -11.84 36.50 -14.48
C TYR A 266 -11.53 36.08 -15.92
N ALA A 267 -10.69 36.87 -16.59
CA ALA A 267 -10.10 36.57 -17.88
C ALA A 267 -8.68 36.04 -17.71
N ILE A 268 -8.32 35.03 -18.50
CA ILE A 268 -6.97 34.46 -18.52
C ILE A 268 -6.24 35.00 -19.75
N GLN A 269 -5.10 35.65 -19.53
CA GLN A 269 -4.27 36.35 -20.51
C GLN A 269 -2.82 35.88 -20.42
N GLY A 270 -2.00 36.17 -21.44
CA GLY A 270 -0.58 35.81 -21.47
C GLY A 270 -0.29 34.55 -22.27
N ASP A 271 0.75 33.83 -21.88
CA ASP A 271 1.30 32.70 -22.63
C ASP A 271 0.35 31.49 -22.66
N ASN A 272 0.67 30.52 -23.53
CA ASN A 272 -0.09 29.27 -23.67
C ASN A 272 0.75 28.00 -23.37
N PRO A 273 1.31 27.86 -22.16
CA PRO A 273 1.97 26.63 -21.74
C PRO A 273 0.97 25.50 -21.49
N ALA A 274 1.45 24.25 -21.44
CA ALA A 274 0.63 23.07 -21.12
C ALA A 274 -0.16 23.21 -19.81
N TRP A 275 0.41 23.91 -18.83
CA TRP A 275 -0.21 24.17 -17.53
C TRP A 275 -1.17 25.36 -17.52
N ARG A 276 -1.47 25.99 -18.65
CA ARG A 276 -2.36 27.16 -18.68
C ARG A 276 -3.71 26.82 -18.05
N PRO A 277 -4.21 27.62 -17.08
CA PRO A 277 -5.54 27.45 -16.55
C PRO A 277 -6.61 27.44 -17.65
N LEU A 278 -7.65 26.64 -17.45
CA LEU A 278 -8.81 26.56 -18.34
C LEU A 278 -9.81 27.68 -18.04
N ARG A 279 -10.06 27.93 -16.75
CA ARG A 279 -10.95 29.00 -16.28
C ARG A 279 -10.59 29.44 -14.87
N ALA A 280 -11.08 30.63 -14.49
CA ALA A 280 -11.05 31.10 -13.11
C ALA A 280 -12.41 31.72 -12.74
N PHE A 281 -12.88 31.45 -11.53
CA PHE A 281 -14.16 31.93 -11.01
C PHE A 281 -14.08 32.13 -9.49
N ASP A 282 -15.04 32.85 -8.90
CA ASP A 282 -15.11 33.02 -7.45
C ASP A 282 -16.51 32.78 -6.89
N ASP A 283 -16.59 32.45 -5.61
CA ASP A 283 -17.85 32.29 -4.87
C ASP A 283 -18.21 33.53 -4.01
N GLY A 284 -17.57 34.67 -4.28
CA GLY A 284 -17.66 35.89 -3.46
C GLY A 284 -16.70 35.94 -2.27
N SER A 285 -16.04 34.84 -1.92
CA SER A 285 -15.06 34.77 -0.82
C SER A 285 -13.70 34.20 -1.25
N LYS A 286 -13.72 33.18 -2.11
CA LYS A 286 -12.57 32.42 -2.59
C LYS A 286 -12.53 32.44 -4.11
N VAL A 287 -11.32 32.39 -4.65
CA VAL A 287 -11.10 32.25 -6.10
C VAL A 287 -10.64 30.83 -6.40
N TYR A 288 -11.29 30.22 -7.38
CA TYR A 288 -11.01 28.89 -7.89
C TYR A 288 -10.40 29.04 -9.28
N ILE A 289 -9.20 28.47 -9.46
CA ILE A 289 -8.49 28.47 -10.74
C ILE A 289 -8.40 27.01 -11.19
N GLU A 290 -9.03 26.67 -12.29
CA GLU A 290 -9.06 25.32 -12.85
C GLU A 290 -7.92 25.14 -13.85
N PHE A 291 -7.15 24.07 -13.67
CA PHE A 291 -6.10 23.61 -14.57
C PHE A 291 -6.55 22.38 -15.36
N PRO A 292 -5.85 22.03 -16.47
CA PRO A 292 -6.06 20.75 -17.15
C PRO A 292 -5.94 19.57 -16.18
N SER A 293 -6.76 18.53 -16.33
CA SER A 293 -6.78 17.37 -15.43
C SER A 293 -5.42 16.65 -15.31
N GLY A 294 -4.64 16.66 -16.40
CA GLY A 294 -3.30 16.08 -16.46
C GLY A 294 -2.19 16.95 -15.85
N ILE A 295 -2.51 18.15 -15.30
CA ILE A 295 -1.53 19.01 -14.59
C ILE A 295 -0.78 18.26 -13.48
N ARG A 296 -1.39 17.21 -12.92
CA ARG A 296 -0.79 16.32 -11.91
C ARG A 296 0.44 15.55 -12.40
N GLN A 297 0.61 15.42 -13.71
CA GLN A 297 1.79 14.79 -14.32
C GLN A 297 2.96 15.77 -14.45
N GLY A 298 2.72 17.07 -14.34
CA GLY A 298 3.71 18.12 -14.52
C GLY A 298 3.92 18.99 -13.28
N GLU A 299 4.65 20.09 -13.48
CA GLU A 299 4.94 21.04 -12.41
C GLU A 299 3.87 22.12 -12.32
N MET A 300 3.53 22.48 -11.09
CA MET A 300 2.45 23.38 -10.78
C MET A 300 2.98 24.81 -10.59
N PRO A 301 2.52 25.81 -11.38
CA PRO A 301 3.07 27.15 -11.36
C PRO A 301 2.78 27.87 -10.02
N PRO A 302 3.76 28.52 -9.38
CA PRO A 302 3.50 29.39 -8.25
C PRO A 302 2.57 30.57 -8.61
N LEU A 303 1.65 30.92 -7.69
CA LEU A 303 0.67 31.99 -7.87
C LEU A 303 1.08 33.26 -7.09
N PHE A 304 1.12 34.39 -7.80
CA PHE A 304 1.39 35.70 -7.24
C PHE A 304 0.19 36.62 -7.47
N VAL A 305 -0.33 37.25 -6.41
CA VAL A 305 -1.37 38.27 -6.58
C VAL A 305 -0.73 39.63 -6.80
N ILE A 306 -1.25 40.39 -7.75
CA ILE A 306 -0.80 41.75 -8.05
C ILE A 306 -1.62 42.70 -7.19
N GLY A 307 -0.95 43.37 -6.24
CA GLY A 307 -1.57 44.35 -5.35
C GLY A 307 -1.91 45.67 -6.04
N LEU A 308 -2.66 46.53 -5.34
CA LEU A 308 -3.10 47.84 -5.86
C LEU A 308 -1.96 48.79 -6.27
N ALA A 309 -0.74 48.58 -5.75
CA ALA A 309 0.46 49.35 -6.09
C ALA A 309 1.30 48.70 -7.20
N GLY A 310 0.84 47.60 -7.81
CA GLY A 310 1.56 46.87 -8.86
C GLY A 310 2.62 45.88 -8.36
N GLY A 311 2.81 45.75 -7.04
CA GLY A 311 3.71 44.76 -6.45
C GLY A 311 3.11 43.34 -6.46
N SER A 312 3.96 42.34 -6.70
CA SER A 312 3.60 40.92 -6.65
C SER A 312 3.75 40.36 -5.24
N GLU A 313 2.66 39.83 -4.69
CA GLU A 313 2.57 39.23 -3.36
C GLU A 313 2.35 37.71 -3.48
N LEU A 314 3.15 36.91 -2.77
CA LEU A 314 2.89 35.48 -2.67
C LEU A 314 1.69 35.26 -1.75
N VAL A 315 0.66 34.59 -2.26
CA VAL A 315 -0.55 34.29 -1.48
C VAL A 315 -0.57 32.86 -1.01
N ASN A 316 -1.19 32.64 0.14
CA ASN A 316 -1.51 31.29 0.56
C ASN A 316 -2.64 30.76 -0.34
N TYR A 317 -2.38 29.65 -1.01
CA TYR A 317 -3.36 28.93 -1.80
C TYR A 317 -3.28 27.45 -1.45
N ARG A 318 -4.40 26.75 -1.59
CA ARG A 318 -4.47 25.30 -1.44
C ARG A 318 -4.69 24.65 -2.79
N VAL A 319 -4.14 23.46 -2.93
CA VAL A 319 -4.19 22.67 -4.13
C VAL A 319 -5.16 21.54 -3.89
N SER A 320 -6.18 21.40 -4.72
CA SER A 320 -7.14 20.30 -4.62
C SER A 320 -7.45 19.78 -6.02
N ARG A 321 -7.08 18.52 -6.29
CA ARG A 321 -7.12 17.91 -7.63
C ARG A 321 -6.39 18.78 -8.67
N ASN A 322 -7.11 19.33 -9.65
CA ASN A 322 -6.62 20.23 -10.69
C ASN A 322 -7.02 21.69 -10.43
N TYR A 323 -7.33 22.06 -9.17
CA TYR A 323 -7.74 23.40 -8.79
C TYR A 323 -6.76 24.06 -7.83
N TYR A 324 -6.48 25.34 -8.05
CA TYR A 324 -5.99 26.21 -6.98
C TYR A 324 -7.18 26.89 -6.34
N ILE A 325 -7.20 26.89 -5.00
CA ILE A 325 -8.20 27.60 -4.23
C ILE A 325 -7.49 28.65 -3.40
N VAL A 326 -7.81 29.89 -3.70
CA VAL A 326 -7.25 31.08 -3.06
C VAL A 326 -8.29 31.60 -2.08
N ASP A 327 -7.92 31.70 -0.80
CA ASP A 327 -8.86 32.09 0.26
C ASP A 327 -9.17 33.60 0.31
N ARG A 328 -8.88 34.34 -0.77
CA ARG A 328 -9.20 35.77 -0.93
C ARG A 328 -9.51 36.13 -2.37
N LEU A 329 -10.34 37.15 -2.58
CA LEU A 329 -10.55 37.77 -3.88
C LEU A 329 -9.35 38.65 -4.27
N PHE A 330 -9.07 38.75 -5.57
CA PHE A 330 -8.01 39.63 -6.10
C PHE A 330 -8.45 40.33 -7.39
N GLY A 331 -7.76 41.43 -7.74
CA GLY A 331 -7.99 42.14 -9.00
C GLY A 331 -7.22 41.55 -10.17
N ALA A 332 -5.96 41.17 -9.93
CA ALA A 332 -5.14 40.44 -10.88
C ALA A 332 -4.18 39.49 -10.16
N ALA A 333 -3.87 38.36 -10.78
CA ALA A 333 -2.84 37.43 -10.34
C ALA A 333 -2.00 36.97 -11.53
N GLU A 334 -0.77 36.54 -11.26
CA GLU A 334 0.18 36.04 -12.23
C GLU A 334 0.67 34.66 -11.79
N LEU A 335 0.62 33.72 -12.73
CA LEU A 335 1.26 32.41 -12.67
C LEU A 335 2.52 32.49 -13.51
N ARG A 336 3.64 32.06 -12.94
CA ARG A 336 4.92 32.00 -13.66
C ARG A 336 5.63 30.69 -13.40
N LEU A 337 6.20 30.10 -14.43
CA LEU A 337 6.98 28.87 -14.33
C LEU A 337 8.03 28.83 -15.44
N GLY A 338 9.24 28.38 -15.12
CA GLY A 338 10.40 28.34 -16.01
C GLY A 338 11.62 29.04 -15.40
N ASP A 339 12.76 28.94 -16.09
CA ASP A 339 14.01 29.60 -15.73
C ASP A 339 14.13 30.99 -16.37
N LYS A 340 15.26 31.67 -16.19
CA LYS A 340 15.48 33.06 -16.65
C LYS A 340 15.23 33.26 -18.15
N ASP A 341 15.46 32.23 -18.96
CA ASP A 341 15.39 32.31 -20.43
C ASP A 341 14.13 31.62 -21.00
N SER A 342 13.40 30.84 -20.19
CA SER A 342 12.19 30.10 -20.59
C SER A 342 10.92 30.42 -19.78
N GLU A 343 10.97 31.38 -18.85
CA GLU A 343 9.83 31.77 -18.00
C GLU A 343 8.57 32.06 -18.83
N ARG A 344 7.52 31.28 -18.58
CA ARG A 344 6.18 31.48 -19.14
C ARG A 344 5.29 32.16 -18.10
N ARG A 345 4.56 33.19 -18.52
CA ARG A 345 3.68 34.00 -17.66
C ARG A 345 2.23 33.96 -18.12
N VAL A 346 1.34 33.61 -17.21
CA VAL A 346 -0.12 33.65 -17.43
C VAL A 346 -0.75 34.54 -16.37
N ARG A 347 -1.56 35.51 -16.80
CA ARG A 347 -2.25 36.46 -15.93
C ARG A 347 -3.74 36.12 -15.83
N ILE A 348 -4.29 36.25 -14.64
CA ILE A 348 -5.70 36.08 -14.33
C ILE A 348 -6.20 37.44 -13.87
N VAL A 349 -7.01 38.11 -14.69
CA VAL A 349 -7.41 39.51 -14.47
C VAL A 349 -8.92 39.59 -14.34
N ARG A 350 -9.40 40.31 -13.32
CA ARG A 350 -10.82 40.51 -13.11
C ARG A 350 -11.40 41.48 -14.15
N THR A 351 -12.51 41.13 -14.77
CA THR A 351 -13.09 41.87 -15.92
C THR A 351 -14.06 42.97 -15.52
N ASP A 352 -14.51 43.00 -14.28
CA ASP A 352 -15.45 44.00 -13.72
C ASP A 352 -14.75 45.21 -13.07
N GLY A 353 -13.42 45.29 -13.18
CA GLY A 353 -12.63 46.39 -12.65
C GLY A 353 -12.81 47.68 -13.45
N ARG A 354 -12.99 48.82 -12.78
CA ARG A 354 -12.95 50.15 -13.44
C ARG A 354 -11.51 50.44 -13.90
N PRO A 355 -11.28 50.87 -15.16
CA PRO A 355 -9.95 51.26 -15.62
C PRO A 355 -9.45 52.45 -14.78
N ARG A 356 -8.18 52.39 -14.38
CA ARG A 356 -7.48 53.55 -13.81
C ARG A 356 -7.10 54.47 -14.97
N SER A 357 -7.73 55.65 -15.01
CA SER A 357 -7.41 56.76 -15.91
C SER A 357 -6.01 57.30 -15.68
#